data_AF-A0A645F7F0-F1
#
_entry.id   AF-A0A645F7F0-F1
#
_cell.length_a   1.000
_cell.length_b   1.000
_cell.length_c   1.000
_cell.angle_alpha   90.00
_cell.angle_beta   90.00
_cell.angle_gamma   90.00
#
_symmetry.space_group_name_H-M   'P 1'
#
loop_
_entity.id
_entity.type
_entity.pdbx_description
1 polymer ?
#
loop_
_entity_poly.entity_id
_entity_poly.type
_entity_poly.pdbx_seq_one_letter_code
_entity_poly.pdbx_strand_id
1 'polypeptide(L)'
;MQLDIIERLINRYSNPGDIVLDPFSGIMSVPYMAIKSGRYGIGIELSADYYRDGVGYLRNAEMQRGEPTLFDFLDDGRGANQICNK
;
A
#
# COMPACT_ATOMS: atom_id res chain seq x y z
N MET A 1 18.24 -0.62 9.31
CA MET A 1 17.16 -1.64 9.29
C MET A 1 17.42 -2.57 8.11
N GLN A 2 17.33 -3.90 8.31
CA GLN A 2 17.63 -4.92 7.30
C GLN A 2 16.39 -5.23 6.46
N LEU A 3 16.15 -4.43 5.40
CA LEU A 3 14.98 -4.59 4.52
C LEU A 3 15.13 -5.75 3.53
N ASP A 4 16.37 -6.16 3.24
CA ASP A 4 16.73 -7.23 2.31
C ASP A 4 16.20 -8.60 2.75
N ILE A 5 16.22 -8.88 4.05
CA ILE A 5 15.67 -10.13 4.60
C ILE A 5 14.16 -10.17 4.39
N ILE A 6 13.47 -9.07 4.67
CA ILE A 6 12.01 -8.96 4.51
C ILE A 6 11.62 -9.20 3.06
N GLU A 7 12.29 -8.52 2.13
CA GLU A 7 12.05 -8.68 0.69
C GLU A 7 12.23 -10.13 0.23
N ARG A 8 13.31 -10.79 0.66
CA ARG A 8 13.58 -12.19 0.33
C ARG A 8 12.50 -13.13 0.85
N LEU A 9 11.98 -12.88 2.05
CA LEU A 9 10.90 -13.69 2.63
C LEU A 9 9.58 -13.48 1.89
N ILE A 10 9.20 -12.23 1.62
CA ILE A 10 7.99 -11.90 0.86
C ILE A 10 8.05 -12.55 -0.53
N ASN A 11 9.15 -12.37 -1.26
CA ASN A 11 9.29 -12.95 -2.60
C ASN A 11 9.29 -14.48 -2.61
N ARG A 12 9.76 -15.13 -1.55
CA ARG A 12 9.80 -16.60 -1.45
C ARG A 12 8.47 -17.21 -1.06
N TYR A 13 7.70 -16.55 -0.20
CA TYR A 13 6.54 -17.15 0.46
C TYR A 13 5.20 -16.51 0.10
N SER A 14 5.17 -15.57 -0.86
CA SER A 14 3.93 -15.02 -1.39
C SER A 14 4.03 -14.69 -2.88
N ASN A 15 2.87 -14.66 -3.54
CA ASN A 15 2.71 -14.22 -4.91
C ASN A 15 2.40 -12.72 -4.98
N PRO A 16 2.64 -12.05 -6.12
CA PRO A 16 2.10 -10.71 -6.34
C PRO A 16 0.58 -10.69 -6.12
N GLY A 17 0.08 -9.65 -5.45
CA GLY A 17 -1.33 -9.52 -5.07
C GLY A 17 -1.73 -10.23 -3.77
N ASP A 18 -0.87 -11.08 -3.18
CA ASP A 18 -1.17 -11.71 -1.88
C ASP A 18 -1.15 -10.68 -0.73
N ILE A 19 -1.77 -11.07 0.38
CA ILE A 19 -1.76 -10.31 1.64
C ILE A 19 -0.65 -10.84 2.55
N VAL A 20 0.21 -9.94 3.04
CA VAL A 20 1.25 -10.22 4.04
C VAL A 20 0.87 -9.59 5.37
N LEU A 21 0.68 -10.42 6.39
CA LEU A 21 0.34 -9.99 7.75
C LEU A 21 1.59 -9.95 8.64
N ASP A 22 1.74 -8.84 9.37
CA ASP A 22 2.71 -8.66 10.43
C ASP A 22 2.01 -8.20 11.72
N PRO A 23 1.81 -9.11 12.70
CA PRO A 23 1.07 -8.79 13.91
C PRO A 23 1.85 -7.94 14.94
N PHE A 24 3.14 -7.67 14.69
CA PHE A 24 4.01 -6.89 15.57
C PHE A 24 4.87 -5.93 14.76
N SER A 25 4.20 -5.04 14.02
CA SER A 25 4.81 -4.39 12.88
C SER A 25 5.77 -3.26 13.22
N GLY A 26 5.77 -2.77 14.46
CA GLY A 26 6.64 -1.70 14.88
C GLY A 26 6.48 -0.50 13.95
N ILE A 27 7.55 -0.19 13.20
CA ILE A 27 7.58 0.92 12.25
C ILE A 27 7.02 0.58 10.85
N MET A 28 6.24 -0.51 10.73
CA MET A 28 5.57 -0.98 9.51
C MET A 28 6.52 -1.45 8.38
N SER A 29 7.69 -2.01 8.74
CA SER A 29 8.70 -2.42 7.75
C SER A 29 8.27 -3.58 6.85
N VAL A 30 7.50 -4.55 7.35
CA VAL A 30 7.00 -5.68 6.56
C VAL A 30 5.89 -5.25 5.60
N PRO A 31 4.83 -4.53 6.04
CA PRO A 31 3.84 -3.99 5.12
C PRO A 31 4.45 -3.04 4.07
N TYR A 32 5.43 -2.22 4.47
CA TYR A 32 6.14 -1.35 3.54
C TYR A 32 6.81 -2.12 2.40
N MET A 33 7.52 -3.21 2.73
CA MET A 33 8.13 -4.06 1.70
C MET A 33 7.09 -4.85 0.91
N ALA A 34 5.99 -5.28 1.52
CA ALA A 34 4.90 -5.94 0.80
C ALA A 34 4.34 -5.03 -0.30
N ILE A 35 4.06 -3.77 0.02
CA ILE A 35 3.58 -2.76 -0.94
C ILE A 35 4.59 -2.60 -2.09
N LYS A 36 5.87 -2.40 -1.77
CA LYS A 36 6.93 -2.25 -2.79
C LYS A 36 7.11 -3.48 -3.67
N SER A 37 6.88 -4.67 -3.12
CA SER A 37 6.98 -5.92 -3.85
C SER A 37 5.67 -6.28 -4.60
N GLY A 38 4.68 -5.40 -4.70
CA GLY A 38 3.45 -5.70 -5.46
C GLY A 38 2.43 -6.54 -4.70
N ARG A 39 2.50 -6.57 -3.36
CA ARG A 39 1.58 -7.27 -2.46
C ARG A 39 0.79 -6.25 -1.63
N TYR A 40 -0.21 -6.72 -0.89
CA TYR A 40 -0.88 -5.94 0.15
C TYR A 40 -0.26 -6.26 1.52
N GLY A 41 -0.10 -5.25 2.36
CA GLY A 41 0.47 -5.41 3.70
C GLY A 41 -0.54 -5.07 4.79
N ILE A 42 -0.64 -5.90 5.82
CA ILE A 42 -1.41 -5.63 7.05
C ILE A 42 -0.43 -5.60 8.21
N GLY A 43 -0.33 -4.47 8.90
CA GLY A 43 0.51 -4.31 10.09
C GLY A 43 -0.34 -3.99 11.32
N ILE A 44 -0.06 -4.64 12.44
CA ILE A 44 -0.66 -4.33 13.75
C ILE A 44 0.43 -3.78 14.66
N GLU A 45 0.16 -2.66 15.32
CA GLU A 45 1.08 -2.02 16.27
C GLU A 45 0.27 -1.34 17.39
N LEU A 46 0.74 -1.49 18.64
CA LEU A 46 0.08 -0.94 19.82
C LEU A 46 0.56 0.47 20.17
N SER A 47 1.84 0.75 19.93
CA SER A 47 2.44 2.07 20.15
C SER A 47 1.86 3.08 19.18
N ALA A 48 1.16 4.10 19.70
CA ALA A 48 0.56 5.15 18.89
C ALA A 48 1.60 5.95 18.08
N ASP A 49 2.80 6.13 18.62
CA ASP A 49 3.87 6.86 17.93
C ASP A 49 4.42 6.06 16.74
N TYR A 50 4.70 4.77 16.94
CA TYR A 50 5.18 3.90 15.85
C TYR A 50 4.12 3.65 14.80
N TYR A 51 2.86 3.51 15.24
CA TYR A 51 1.72 3.43 14.33
C TYR A 51 1.63 4.68 13.45
N ARG A 52 1.69 5.88 14.04
CA ARG A 52 1.59 7.15 13.31
C ARG A 52 2.72 7.30 12.27
N ASP A 53 3.95 7.03 12.69
CA ASP A 53 5.12 7.14 11.81
C ASP A 53 5.05 6.07 10.69
N GLY A 54 4.67 4.85 11.06
CA GLY A 54 4.45 3.72 10.14
C GLY A 54 3.42 4.02 9.06
N VAL A 55 2.24 4.55 9.42
CA VAL A 55 1.20 4.95 8.46
C VAL A 55 1.73 5.97 7.45
N GLY A 56 2.60 6.89 7.88
CA GLY A 56 3.27 7.83 6.97
C GLY A 56 4.13 7.12 5.93
N TYR A 57 4.93 6.13 6.33
CA TYR A 57 5.74 5.34 5.41
C TYR A 57 4.90 4.52 4.41
N LEU A 58 3.80 3.93 4.88
CA LEU A 58 2.90 3.14 4.02
C LEU A 58 2.23 4.01 2.96
N ARG A 59 1.64 5.15 3.35
CA ARG A 59 1.02 6.09 2.39
C ARG A 59 2.02 6.55 1.33
N ASN A 60 3.25 6.87 1.74
CA ASN A 60 4.30 7.25 0.80
C ASN A 60 4.65 6.12 -0.16
N ALA A 61 4.70 4.87 0.30
CA ALA A 61 4.94 3.71 -0.55
C ALA A 61 3.78 3.46 -1.53
N GLU A 62 2.54 3.64 -1.10
CA GLU A 62 1.35 3.50 -1.95
C GLU A 62 1.33 4.56 -3.06
N MET A 63 1.58 5.83 -2.73
CA MET A 63 1.66 6.90 -3.75
C MET A 63 2.75 6.62 -4.79
N GLN A 64 3.88 6.02 -4.37
CA GLN A 64 4.98 5.67 -5.28
C GLN A 64 4.64 4.52 -6.24
N ARG A 65 3.60 3.71 -5.97
CA ARG A 65 3.15 2.66 -6.92
C ARG A 65 2.49 3.23 -8.17
N GLY A 66 2.07 4.50 -8.15
CA GLY A 66 1.48 5.16 -9.31
C GLY A 66 0.16 4.52 -9.76
N GLU A 67 -0.62 3.97 -8.82
CA GLU A 67 -1.95 3.45 -9.12
C GLU A 67 -2.88 4.61 -9.52
N PRO A 68 -3.75 4.42 -10.54
CA PRO A 68 -4.67 5.47 -10.99
C PRO A 68 -5.57 5.90 -9.84
N THR A 69 -5.64 7.20 -9.62
CA THR A 69 -6.59 7.77 -8.67
C THR A 69 -7.98 7.85 -9.28
N LEU A 70 -9.00 7.95 -8.45
CA LEU A 70 -10.37 8.19 -8.91
C LEU A 70 -10.48 9.46 -9.79
N PHE A 71 -9.68 10.49 -9.48
CA PHE A 71 -9.71 11.77 -10.20
C PHE A 71 -9.14 11.66 -11.61
N ASP A 72 -8.18 10.75 -11.83
CA ASP A 72 -7.61 10.50 -13.16
C ASP A 72 -8.69 10.05 -14.17
N PHE A 73 -9.78 9.43 -13.70
CA PHE A 73 -10.92 9.02 -14.53
C PHE A 73 -11.99 10.10 -14.71
N LEU A 74 -12.04 11.12 -13.84
CA LEU A 74 -13.01 12.21 -13.92
C LEU A 74 -12.62 13.25 -14.97
N ASP A 75 -11.32 13.49 -15.15
CA ASP A 75 -10.77 14.39 -16.17
C ASP A 75 -10.94 13.85 -17.60
N ASP A 76 -11.24 12.55 -17.74
CA ASP A 76 -11.40 11.82 -19.00
C ASP A 76 -12.76 12.05 -19.71
N GLY A 77 -13.56 13.02 -19.25
CA GLY A 77 -14.72 13.58 -19.97
C GLY A 77 -15.93 12.66 -20.19
N ARG A 78 -15.92 11.42 -19.69
CA ARG A 78 -16.99 10.43 -19.92
C ARG A 78 -18.11 10.42 -18.86
N GLY A 79 -17.99 11.18 -17.78
CA GLY A 79 -18.93 11.15 -16.65
C GLY A 79 -20.03 12.22 -16.62
N ALA A 80 -19.85 13.36 -17.29
CA ALA A 80 -20.73 14.53 -17.07
C ALA A 80 -21.76 14.79 -18.19
N ASN A 81 -21.56 14.29 -19.41
CA ASN A 81 -22.33 14.73 -20.59
C ASN A 81 -23.43 13.77 -21.09
N GLN A 82 -23.77 12.71 -20.35
CA GLN A 82 -24.87 11.80 -20.73
C GLN A 82 -26.13 11.88 -19.86
N ILE A 83 -26.10 12.57 -18.72
CA ILE A 83 -27.24 12.59 -17.78
C ILE A 83 -28.22 13.73 -18.10
N CYS A 84 -27.76 14.84 -18.69
CA CYS A 84 -28.59 16.02 -19.00
C CYS A 84 -29.24 16.05 -20.39
N ASN A 85 -29.20 14.95 -21.16
CA ASN A 85 -29.86 14.86 -22.48
C ASN A 85 -30.97 13.79 -22.53
N LYS A 86 -31.66 13.56 -21.42
CA LYS A 86 -32.94 12.84 -21.40
C LYS A 86 -33.99 13.63 -20.66
#